data_AF-A0A0G0Q3R6-F1
#
_entry.id   AF-A0A0G0Q3R6-F1
#
_cell.length_a   1.000
_cell.length_b   1.000
_cell.length_c   1.000
_cell.angle_alpha   90.00
_cell.angle_beta   90.00
_cell.angle_gamma   90.00
#
_symmetry.space_group_name_H-M   'P 1'
#
loop_
_entity.id
_entity.type
_entity.pdbx_description
1 polymer ?
#
loop_
_entity_poly.entity_id
_entity_poly.type
_entity_poly.pdbx_seq_one_letter_code
_entity_poly.pdbx_strand_id
1 'polypeptide(L)'
;MQKKIHPEYHNDTEVVCACGNKFITGSTMKTIRVELCNKCHPFYTGKQKFVDTARRVEKFQERVDKKTSAYAARKGKKVKKAAVAVKKTAKKATAKKA
;
A
#
# COMPACT_ATOMS: atom_id res chain seq x y z
N MET A 1 6.64 51.17 9.06
CA MET A 1 5.47 50.95 9.92
C MET A 1 4.88 52.28 10.35
N GLN A 2 3.65 52.57 9.93
CA GLN A 2 2.94 53.74 10.44
C GLN A 2 2.31 53.40 11.79
N LYS A 3 2.59 54.22 12.80
CA LYS A 3 2.06 54.06 14.16
C LYS A 3 0.51 54.08 14.09
N LYS A 4 -0.15 53.08 14.68
CA LYS A 4 -1.61 52.89 14.84
C LYS A 4 -2.41 52.21 13.72
N ILE A 5 -1.83 51.89 12.57
CA ILE A 5 -2.56 51.23 11.45
C ILE A 5 -2.01 49.82 11.16
N HIS A 6 -0.82 49.49 11.69
CA HIS A 6 -0.15 48.22 11.44
C HIS A 6 -0.18 47.34 12.69
N PRO A 7 -0.48 46.04 12.54
CA PRO A 7 -0.35 45.07 13.63
C PRO A 7 1.08 45.00 14.16
N GLU A 8 1.22 44.66 15.44
CA GLU A 8 2.53 44.44 16.05
C GLU A 8 3.24 43.28 15.35
N TYR A 9 4.44 43.54 14.84
CA TYR A 9 5.26 42.56 14.15
C TYR A 9 6.43 42.19 15.03
N HIS A 10 6.54 40.90 15.34
CA HIS A 10 7.61 40.34 16.12
C HIS A 10 8.65 39.77 15.14
N ASN A 11 9.92 40.15 15.29
CA ASN A 11 11.01 39.58 14.49
C ASN A 11 11.50 38.22 15.04
N ASP A 12 11.12 37.91 16.28
CA ASP A 12 11.63 36.76 17.05
C ASP A 12 10.59 35.63 17.18
N THR A 13 9.71 35.44 16.19
CA THR A 13 8.68 34.40 16.25
C THR A 13 9.31 33.02 16.14
N GLU A 14 9.12 32.19 17.17
CA GLU A 14 9.54 30.80 17.16
C GLU A 14 8.57 29.92 16.35
N VAL A 15 9.07 29.29 15.30
CA VAL A 15 8.33 28.28 14.52
C VAL A 15 8.76 26.90 14.97
N VAL A 16 7.82 26.11 15.50
CA VAL A 16 8.06 24.72 15.93
C VAL A 16 7.40 23.78 14.93
N CYS A 17 8.21 22.97 14.25
CA CYS A 17 7.71 21.96 13.34
C CYS A 17 7.54 20.59 14.03
N ALA A 18 6.56 19.81 13.59
CA ALA A 18 6.32 18.44 14.04
C ALA A 18 7.55 17.51 13.85
N CYS A 19 8.42 17.79 12.87
CA CYS A 19 9.66 17.05 12.67
C CYS A 19 10.82 17.49 13.58
N GLY A 20 10.55 18.27 14.63
CA GLY A 20 11.53 18.70 15.64
C GLY A 20 12.39 19.91 15.26
N ASN A 21 12.23 20.42 14.04
CA ASN A 21 12.93 21.63 13.60
C ASN A 21 12.29 22.88 14.23
N LYS A 22 13.15 23.73 14.81
CA LYS A 22 12.78 25.06 15.31
C LYS A 22 13.57 26.13 14.57
N PHE A 23 12.90 27.17 14.10
CA PHE A 23 13.57 28.30 13.45
C PHE A 23 12.85 29.61 13.78
N ILE A 24 13.60 30.71 13.71
CA ILE A 24 13.11 32.05 14.04
C ILE A 24 12.67 32.73 12.74
N THR A 25 11.47 33.32 12.74
CA THR A 25 10.94 34.12 11.63
C THR A 25 10.26 35.37 12.15
N GLY A 26 10.04 36.36 11.28
CA GLY A 26 9.20 37.48 11.63
C GLY A 26 7.71 37.20 11.37
N SER A 27 6.86 37.39 12.36
CA SER A 27 5.40 37.27 12.23
C SER A 27 4.68 38.20 13.22
N THR A 28 3.39 38.40 13.00
CA THR A 28 2.52 39.08 13.98
C THR A 28 2.19 38.20 15.19
N MET A 29 2.44 36.90 15.10
CA MET A 29 2.25 35.94 16.20
C MET A 29 3.59 35.63 16.87
N LYS A 30 3.59 35.33 18.18
CA LYS A 30 4.81 35.02 18.95
C LYS A 30 5.31 33.59 18.77
N THR A 31 4.42 32.64 18.48
CA THR A 31 4.77 31.22 18.29
C THR A 31 3.90 30.61 17.21
N ILE A 32 4.50 29.89 16.26
CA ILE A 32 3.79 29.23 15.16
C ILE A 32 4.10 27.73 15.22
N ARG A 33 3.06 26.89 15.21
CA ARG A 33 3.23 25.43 15.10
C ARG A 33 2.89 24.96 13.70
N VAL A 34 3.78 24.19 13.09
CA VAL A 34 3.66 23.79 11.67
C VAL A 34 3.87 22.29 11.52
N GLU A 35 2.99 21.64 10.74
CA GLU A 35 3.08 20.20 10.44
C GLU A 35 4.24 19.87 9.47
N LEU A 36 4.49 20.75 8.49
CA LEU A 36 5.49 20.55 7.42
C LEU A 36 6.35 21.81 7.23
N CYS A 37 7.66 21.68 7.42
CA CYS A 37 8.63 22.75 7.12
C CYS A 37 9.46 22.45 5.87
N ASN A 38 10.29 23.41 5.46
CA ASN A 38 11.23 23.29 4.34
C ASN A 38 12.15 22.05 4.44
N LYS A 39 12.47 21.57 5.64
CA LYS A 39 13.29 20.37 5.83
C LYS A 39 12.52 19.06 5.66
N CYS A 40 11.20 19.09 5.75
CA CYS A 40 10.34 17.90 5.85
C CYS A 40 9.34 17.78 4.69
N HIS A 41 9.12 18.86 3.93
CA HIS A 41 8.21 18.84 2.79
C HIS A 41 8.86 18.14 1.59
N PRO A 42 8.21 17.12 0.98
CA PRO A 42 8.76 16.29 -0.09
C PRO A 42 9.38 17.07 -1.25
N PHE A 43 8.81 18.24 -1.57
CA PHE A 43 9.31 19.17 -2.58
C PHE A 43 10.76 19.60 -2.35
N TYR A 44 11.14 19.97 -1.13
CA TYR A 44 12.49 20.43 -0.82
C TYR A 44 13.47 19.28 -0.61
N THR A 45 12.98 18.13 -0.15
CA THR A 45 13.83 16.95 0.06
C THR A 45 14.17 16.20 -1.24
N GLY A 46 13.57 16.57 -2.37
CA GLY A 46 13.86 16.00 -3.70
C GLY A 46 13.47 14.52 -3.88
N LYS A 47 13.02 13.85 -2.82
CA LYS A 47 12.54 12.47 -2.85
C LYS A 47 11.14 12.47 -3.44
N GLN A 48 11.05 12.47 -4.76
CA GLN A 48 9.83 12.07 -5.44
C GLN A 48 9.47 10.67 -4.94
N LYS A 49 8.34 10.55 -4.22
CA LYS A 49 7.73 9.24 -4.00
C LYS A 49 7.32 8.75 -5.38
N PHE A 50 8.17 7.94 -6.02
CA PHE A 50 7.77 7.18 -7.19
C PHE A 50 6.53 6.39 -6.77
N VAL A 51 5.36 6.80 -7.24
CA VAL A 51 4.15 6.00 -7.13
C VAL A 51 4.33 4.89 -8.14
N ASP A 52 5.03 3.86 -7.68
CA ASP A 52 5.62 2.83 -8.51
C ASP A 52 4.54 2.03 -9.25
N THR A 53 4.54 2.14 -10.58
CA THR A 53 3.72 1.33 -11.49
C THR A 53 4.18 -0.13 -11.53
N ALA A 54 5.34 -0.47 -10.93
CA ALA A 54 5.93 -1.81 -10.93
C ALA A 54 5.00 -2.91 -10.38
N ARG A 55 4.13 -2.60 -9.40
CA ARG A 55 3.23 -3.63 -8.83
C ARG A 55 2.13 -4.11 -9.75
N ARG A 56 1.92 -3.50 -10.93
CA ARG A 56 0.89 -3.97 -11.88
C ARG A 56 1.31 -5.27 -12.56
N VAL A 57 2.60 -5.42 -12.88
CA VAL A 57 3.16 -6.64 -13.50
C VAL A 57 3.21 -7.76 -12.46
N GLU A 58 3.68 -7.47 -11.25
CA GLU A 58 3.71 -8.43 -10.12
C GLU A 58 2.30 -8.95 -9.80
N LYS A 59 1.30 -8.06 -9.69
CA LYS A 59 -0.12 -8.45 -9.49
C LYS A 59 -0.70 -9.25 -10.66
N PHE A 60 -0.17 -9.10 -11.87
CA PHE A 60 -0.59 -9.93 -13.00
C PHE A 60 -0.01 -11.34 -12.85
N GLN A 61 1.30 -11.46 -12.59
CA GLN A 61 1.99 -12.72 -12.36
C GLN A 61 1.31 -13.54 -11.25
N GLU A 62 1.07 -12.91 -10.09
CA GLU A 62 0.40 -13.56 -8.95
C GLU A 62 -1.01 -14.07 -9.28
N ARG A 63 -1.75 -13.37 -10.15
CA ARG A 63 -3.10 -13.80 -10.57
C ARG A 63 -3.04 -14.99 -11.53
N VAL A 64 -2.04 -15.02 -12.41
CA VAL A 64 -1.83 -16.14 -13.34
C VAL A 64 -1.43 -17.38 -12.56
N ASP A 65 -0.49 -17.27 -11.63
CA ASP A 65 0.00 -18.39 -10.81
C ASP A 65 -1.10 -18.99 -9.92
N LYS A 66 -1.97 -18.15 -9.36
CA LYS A 66 -3.16 -18.61 -8.61
C LYS A 66 -4.17 -19.34 -9.48
N LYS A 67 -4.32 -18.95 -10.76
CA LYS A 67 -5.21 -19.64 -11.70
C LYS A 67 -4.64 -20.99 -12.16
N THR A 68 -3.35 -21.08 -12.45
CA THR A 68 -2.69 -22.31 -12.90
C THR A 68 -2.70 -23.36 -11.79
N SER A 69 -2.36 -22.98 -10.55
CA SER A 69 -2.42 -23.87 -9.38
C SER A 69 -3.84 -24.35 -9.08
N ALA A 70 -4.85 -23.47 -9.15
CA ALA A 70 -6.26 -23.85 -8.99
C ALA A 70 -6.75 -24.77 -10.12
N TYR A 71 -6.30 -24.56 -11.36
CA TYR A 71 -6.63 -25.43 -12.50
C TYR A 71 -5.98 -26.82 -12.35
N ALA A 72 -4.72 -26.89 -11.97
CA ALA A 72 -4.01 -28.15 -11.71
C ALA A 72 -4.68 -28.96 -10.59
N ALA A 73 -5.06 -28.31 -9.48
CA ALA A 73 -5.78 -28.95 -8.38
C ALA A 73 -7.15 -29.48 -8.79
N ARG A 74 -7.89 -28.75 -9.63
CA ARG A 74 -9.19 -29.18 -10.18
C ARG A 74 -9.03 -30.36 -11.15
N LYS A 75 -8.02 -30.34 -12.03
CA LYS A 75 -7.72 -31.44 -12.97
C LYS A 75 -7.35 -32.71 -12.20
N GLY A 76 -6.49 -32.62 -11.19
CA GLY A 76 -6.14 -33.74 -10.32
C GLY A 76 -7.34 -34.34 -9.57
N LYS A 77 -8.24 -33.51 -9.02
CA LYS A 77 -9.48 -33.99 -8.39
C LYS A 77 -10.42 -34.68 -9.38
N LYS A 78 -10.53 -34.19 -10.61
CA LYS A 78 -11.39 -34.78 -11.66
C LYS A 78 -10.85 -36.13 -12.14
N VAL A 79 -9.53 -36.25 -12.33
CA VAL A 79 -8.86 -37.52 -12.67
C VAL A 79 -9.00 -38.55 -11.54
N LYS A 80 -8.80 -38.14 -10.28
CA LYS A 80 -9.00 -39.03 -9.12
C LYS A 80 -10.47 -39.48 -8.99
N LYS A 81 -11.45 -38.59 -9.18
CA LYS A 81 -12.88 -38.97 -9.18
C LYS A 81 -13.23 -39.93 -10.32
N ALA A 82 -12.69 -39.70 -11.53
CA ALA A 82 -12.91 -40.60 -12.67
C ALA A 82 -12.33 -42.01 -12.40
N ALA A 83 -11.11 -42.10 -11.87
CA ALA A 83 -10.49 -43.38 -11.51
C ALA A 83 -11.26 -44.14 -10.40
N VAL A 84 -11.79 -43.42 -9.40
CA VAL A 84 -12.60 -44.02 -8.33
C VAL A 84 -13.97 -44.49 -8.84
N ALA A 85 -14.58 -43.78 -9.79
CA ALA A 85 -15.84 -44.19 -10.42
C ALA A 85 -15.66 -45.48 -11.23
N VAL A 86 -14.59 -45.60 -12.01
CA VAL A 86 -14.26 -46.80 -12.80
C VAL A 86 -13.95 -48.00 -11.90
N LYS A 87 -13.23 -47.80 -10.79
CA LYS A 87 -12.99 -48.89 -9.81
C LYS A 87 -14.28 -49.33 -9.11
N LYS A 88 -15.21 -48.41 -8.82
CA LYS A 88 -16.52 -48.73 -8.22
C LYS A 88 -17.42 -49.52 -9.19
N THR A 89 -17.44 -49.18 -10.48
CA THR A 89 -18.23 -49.92 -11.47
C THR A 89 -17.65 -51.31 -11.74
N ALA A 90 -16.32 -51.45 -11.80
CA ALA A 90 -15.66 -52.76 -11.93
C ALA A 90 -15.94 -53.68 -10.73
N LYS A 91 -15.88 -53.15 -9.49
CA LYS A 91 -16.15 -53.93 -8.27
C LYS A 91 -17.63 -54.32 -8.12
N LYS A 92 -18.55 -53.53 -8.70
CA LYS A 92 -19.99 -53.83 -8.72
C LYS A 92 -20.37 -54.85 -9.81
N ALA A 93 -19.60 -54.91 -10.90
CA ALA A 93 -19.77 -55.90 -11.95
C ALA A 93 -19.28 -57.30 -11.54
N THR A 94 -18.21 -57.39 -10.74
CA THR A 94 -17.72 -58.67 -10.20
C THR A 94 -18.58 -59.20 -9.06
N ALA A 95 -19.19 -58.33 -8.23
CA ALA A 95 -20.09 -58.74 -7.15
C ALA A 95 -21.52 -59.15 -7.60
N LYS A 96 -21.87 -58.95 -8.89
CA LYS A 96 -23.17 -59.32 -9.46
C LYS A 96 -23.10 -60.59 -10.34
N LYS A 97 -21.93 -61.23 -10.41
CA LYS A 97 -21.63 -62.44 -11.19
C LYS A 97 -21.28 -63.67 -10.34
N ALA A 98 -21.33 -63.55 -9.02
CA ALA A 98 -21.34 -64.65 -8.05
C ALA A 98 -22.72 -64.69 -7.40
#